data_AF-A0A7V8XTE0-F1
#
_entry.id   AF-A0A7V8XTE0-F1
#
_cell.length_a   1.000
_cell.length_b   1.000
_cell.length_c   1.000
_cell.angle_alpha   90.00
_cell.angle_beta   90.00
_cell.angle_gamma   90.00
#
_symmetry.space_group_name_H-M   'P 1'
#
loop_
_entity.id
_entity.type
_entity.pdbx_description
1 polymer ?
#
loop_
_entity_poly.entity_id
_entity_poly.type
_entity_poly.pdbx_seq_one_letter_code
_entity_poly.pdbx_strand_id
1 'polypeptide(L)'
;MSKTARTLAAAGFIFVSALPALAQQKPQDPSKEHVQSLIAQAMQQTTPSPAPAPQTAAQGPTVNLTEQEAVTRATENNLTLISERITPQTWDYSMAATRANYLPTLTSTVGSVNQTDLNTSAFAGGVRTTSTTQSWSGGITQQVWRGGGNYNLQWTNNRNETSSTNSTCNPCFSSGLQGQITQPLLRNRKIDNIRATILTNEINQDIAEINLSASEVSIVAQVRNAYWELVYARQAVEEAERSLELATKLVGDNRSRVEIGTMAPIDVVQAQAEEANRRQQLVTAQATLRNNELALKRLIVGGTEDELWRATINPVDRPTVTAQPLDLEQAVKVALSKRTDLVVTRKN
;
A
#
# COMPACT_ATOMS: atom_id res chain seq x y z
N MET A 1 39.51 -39.37 -17.81
CA MET A 1 38.06 -39.15 -17.97
C MET A 1 37.80 -37.66 -17.86
N SER A 2 37.48 -37.03 -18.98
CA SER A 2 37.18 -35.61 -19.10
C SER A 2 35.78 -35.30 -18.59
N LYS A 3 35.57 -34.06 -18.13
CA LYS A 3 34.49 -33.17 -18.62
C LYS A 3 34.53 -31.83 -17.90
N THR A 4 34.92 -30.81 -18.66
CA THR A 4 34.66 -29.39 -18.45
C THR A 4 33.22 -29.09 -18.87
N ALA A 5 32.45 -28.40 -18.03
CA ALA A 5 31.11 -27.91 -18.35
C ALA A 5 31.20 -26.40 -18.59
N ARG A 6 30.91 -25.98 -19.84
CA ARG A 6 30.70 -24.59 -20.24
C ARG A 6 29.21 -24.36 -20.44
N THR A 7 28.74 -23.30 -19.79
CA THR A 7 27.45 -22.63 -19.93
C THR A 7 27.27 -22.02 -21.32
N LEU A 8 26.08 -22.13 -21.90
CA LEU A 8 25.62 -21.33 -23.04
C LEU A 8 24.18 -20.92 -22.82
N ALA A 9 23.98 -19.61 -22.65
CA ALA A 9 22.70 -18.93 -22.66
C ALA A 9 22.32 -18.61 -24.11
N ALA A 10 21.06 -18.90 -24.50
CA ALA A 10 20.51 -18.55 -25.80
C ALA A 10 19.44 -17.47 -25.61
N ALA A 11 19.75 -16.25 -26.04
CA ALA A 11 18.81 -15.15 -26.19
C ALA A 11 18.45 -15.03 -27.68
N GLY A 12 17.18 -15.23 -28.01
CA GLY A 12 16.66 -15.09 -29.37
C GLY A 12 16.24 -13.65 -29.64
N PHE A 13 16.96 -12.96 -30.51
CA PHE A 13 16.54 -11.70 -31.16
C PHE A 13 15.96 -12.04 -32.54
N ILE A 14 14.73 -11.61 -32.82
CA ILE A 14 14.14 -11.65 -34.16
C ILE A 14 14.22 -10.24 -34.74
N PHE A 15 15.04 -10.09 -35.79
CA PHE A 15 15.02 -8.98 -36.72
C PHE A 15 14.29 -9.45 -37.99
N VAL A 16 13.27 -8.71 -38.44
CA VAL A 16 12.79 -8.80 -39.83
C VAL A 16 12.77 -7.40 -40.41
N SER A 17 13.65 -7.20 -41.39
CA SER A 17 13.85 -6.00 -42.20
C SER A 17 12.78 -5.85 -43.28
N ALA A 18 12.57 -4.60 -43.68
CA ALA A 18 11.54 -4.13 -44.59
C ALA A 18 11.93 -4.14 -46.09
N LEU A 19 10.90 -4.31 -46.95
CA LEU A 19 10.68 -3.77 -48.32
C LEU A 19 11.47 -4.38 -49.51
N PRO A 20 10.95 -4.35 -50.78
CA PRO A 20 10.12 -3.29 -51.37
C PRO A 20 8.92 -3.70 -52.25
N ALA A 21 8.20 -2.65 -52.67
CA ALA A 21 6.94 -2.58 -53.40
C ALA A 21 6.96 -3.07 -54.85
N LEU A 22 5.78 -3.47 -55.35
CA LEU A 22 5.32 -3.29 -56.74
C LEU A 22 3.78 -3.47 -56.79
N ALA A 23 3.16 -2.70 -57.70
CA ALA A 23 1.77 -2.74 -58.16
C ALA A 23 0.80 -1.68 -57.59
N GLN A 24 0.69 -0.58 -58.36
CA GLN A 24 -0.44 0.36 -58.34
C GLN A 24 -1.72 -0.35 -58.81
N GLN A 25 -2.76 -0.31 -57.98
CA GLN A 25 -4.14 -0.56 -58.41
C GLN A 25 -5.02 0.61 -57.96
N LYS A 26 -5.73 1.16 -58.95
CA LYS A 26 -6.65 2.32 -58.92
C LYS A 26 -7.71 2.16 -57.81
N PRO A 27 -8.14 3.22 -57.10
CA PRO A 27 -9.25 3.11 -56.15
C PRO A 27 -10.54 2.83 -56.93
N GLN A 28 -11.17 1.68 -56.67
CA GLN A 28 -12.56 1.42 -57.04
C GLN A 28 -13.44 2.04 -55.95
N ASP A 29 -14.36 2.92 -56.35
CA ASP A 29 -15.41 3.43 -55.48
C ASP A 29 -16.14 2.26 -54.79
N PRO A 30 -16.29 2.26 -53.46
CA PRO A 30 -17.03 1.20 -52.79
C PRO A 30 -18.49 1.29 -53.24
N SER A 31 -18.97 0.25 -53.91
CA SER A 31 -20.37 0.14 -54.29
C SER A 31 -21.26 0.23 -53.04
N LYS A 32 -22.41 0.89 -53.15
CA LYS A 32 -23.37 1.06 -52.05
C LYS A 32 -23.77 -0.26 -51.39
N GLU A 33 -23.71 -1.37 -52.13
CA GLU A 33 -23.96 -2.72 -51.65
C GLU A 33 -22.89 -3.22 -50.66
N HIS A 34 -21.63 -2.85 -50.84
CA HIS A 34 -20.55 -3.21 -49.91
C HIS A 34 -20.66 -2.43 -48.60
N VAL A 35 -21.11 -1.19 -48.65
CA VAL A 35 -21.40 -0.40 -47.43
C VAL A 35 -22.63 -0.96 -46.71
N GLN A 36 -23.66 -1.38 -47.44
CA GLN A 36 -24.84 -2.02 -46.85
C GLN A 36 -24.53 -3.39 -46.23
N SER A 37 -23.64 -4.19 -46.83
CA SER A 37 -23.23 -5.46 -46.25
C SER A 37 -22.37 -5.29 -45.00
N LEU A 38 -21.53 -4.25 -44.94
CA LEU A 38 -20.79 -3.88 -43.74
C LEU A 38 -21.70 -3.36 -42.62
N ILE A 39 -22.75 -2.59 -42.95
CA ILE A 39 -23.76 -2.15 -41.98
C ILE A 39 -24.59 -3.36 -41.49
N ALA A 40 -24.95 -4.29 -42.38
CA ALA A 40 -25.66 -5.50 -42.00
C ALA A 40 -24.79 -6.43 -41.12
N GLN A 41 -23.49 -6.53 -41.39
CA GLN A 41 -22.54 -7.25 -40.53
C GLN A 41 -22.33 -6.53 -39.18
N ALA A 42 -22.29 -5.20 -39.17
CA ALA A 42 -22.21 -4.42 -37.93
C ALA A 42 -23.50 -4.54 -37.08
N MET A 43 -24.67 -4.66 -37.71
CA MET A 43 -25.93 -4.93 -37.02
C MET A 43 -26.05 -6.38 -36.50
N GLN A 44 -25.34 -7.35 -37.11
CA GLN A 44 -25.28 -8.73 -36.60
C GLN A 44 -24.27 -8.90 -35.45
N GLN A 45 -23.24 -8.06 -35.37
CA GLN A 45 -22.27 -8.05 -34.25
C GLN A 45 -22.74 -7.27 -33.02
N THR A 46 -23.83 -6.50 -33.13
CA THR A 46 -24.50 -5.84 -32.01
C THR A 46 -25.66 -6.70 -31.49
N THR A 47 -25.37 -7.96 -31.15
CA THR A 47 -26.24 -8.63 -30.18
C THR A 47 -26.05 -7.91 -28.84
N PRO A 48 -27.10 -7.32 -28.23
CA PRO A 48 -26.96 -6.80 -26.89
C PRO A 48 -26.60 -7.98 -26.00
N SER A 49 -25.36 -7.98 -25.48
CA SER A 49 -25.00 -8.83 -24.36
C SER A 49 -26.08 -8.63 -23.31
N PRO A 50 -26.72 -9.70 -22.78
CA PRO A 50 -27.69 -9.53 -21.72
C PRO A 50 -26.99 -8.74 -20.62
N ALA A 51 -27.52 -7.56 -20.31
CA ALA A 51 -27.07 -6.78 -19.17
C ALA A 51 -26.96 -7.75 -17.99
N PRO A 52 -25.85 -7.77 -17.23
CA PRO A 52 -25.79 -8.59 -16.03
C PRO A 52 -27.06 -8.27 -15.25
N ALA A 53 -27.86 -9.32 -14.98
CA ALA A 53 -29.09 -9.18 -14.21
C ALA A 53 -28.77 -8.30 -13.00
N PRO A 54 -29.60 -7.31 -12.65
CA PRO A 54 -29.37 -6.52 -11.45
C PRO A 54 -29.18 -7.52 -10.32
N GLN A 55 -27.95 -7.62 -9.82
CA GLN A 55 -27.62 -8.39 -8.64
C GLN A 55 -28.56 -7.82 -7.60
N THR A 56 -29.63 -8.55 -7.32
CA THR A 56 -30.51 -8.27 -6.21
C THR A 56 -29.61 -8.53 -5.04
N ALA A 57 -28.96 -7.47 -4.55
CA ALA A 57 -28.15 -7.53 -3.35
C ALA A 57 -29.01 -8.25 -2.33
N ALA A 58 -28.52 -9.41 -1.87
CA ALA A 58 -29.15 -10.14 -0.79
C ALA A 58 -29.48 -9.08 0.26
N GLN A 59 -30.75 -8.96 0.60
CA GLN A 59 -31.23 -8.03 1.63
C GLN A 59 -30.60 -8.51 2.94
N GLY A 60 -29.37 -8.08 3.18
CA GLY A 60 -28.71 -8.25 4.45
C GLY A 60 -29.51 -7.48 5.50
N PRO A 61 -29.29 -7.79 6.78
CA PRO A 61 -29.93 -7.05 7.86
C PRO A 61 -29.71 -5.54 7.66
N THR A 62 -30.76 -4.74 7.81
CA THR A 62 -30.63 -3.28 7.83
C THR A 62 -30.13 -2.86 9.21
N VAL A 63 -29.00 -2.17 9.25
CA VAL A 63 -28.41 -1.70 10.51
C VAL A 63 -28.56 -0.19 10.59
N ASN A 64 -29.22 0.26 11.66
CA ASN A 64 -29.34 1.68 11.98
C ASN A 64 -28.01 2.16 12.56
N LEU A 65 -27.44 3.23 12.01
CA LEU A 65 -26.13 3.72 12.41
C LEU A 65 -26.18 5.22 12.71
N THR A 66 -25.66 5.62 13.86
CA THR A 66 -25.43 7.02 14.24
C THR A 66 -24.03 7.49 13.80
N GLU A 67 -23.82 8.79 13.66
CA GLU A 67 -22.51 9.39 13.36
C GLU A 67 -21.45 8.96 14.39
N GLN A 68 -21.79 9.02 15.68
CA GLN A 68 -20.89 8.68 16.77
C GLN A 68 -20.50 7.19 16.73
N GLU A 69 -21.45 6.32 16.44
CA GLU A 69 -21.21 4.89 16.29
C GLU A 69 -20.33 4.60 15.07
N ALA A 70 -20.59 5.28 13.94
CA ALA A 70 -19.74 5.17 12.75
C ALA A 70 -18.29 5.60 13.03
N VAL A 71 -18.10 6.70 13.76
CA VAL A 71 -16.78 7.20 14.17
C VAL A 71 -16.09 6.21 15.11
N THR A 72 -16.78 5.74 16.15
CA THR A 72 -16.23 4.76 17.11
C THR A 72 -15.77 3.50 16.39
N ARG A 73 -16.62 2.97 15.51
CA ARG A 73 -16.33 1.78 14.72
C ARG A 73 -15.15 1.98 13.77
N ALA A 74 -15.02 3.16 13.15
CA ALA A 74 -13.85 3.50 12.35
C ALA A 74 -12.57 3.57 13.21
N THR A 75 -12.60 4.19 14.39
CA THR A 75 -11.41 4.29 15.24
C THR A 75 -10.90 2.94 15.76
N GLU A 76 -11.78 1.94 15.83
CA GLU A 76 -11.46 0.59 16.29
C GLU A 76 -11.07 -0.35 15.14
N ASN A 77 -11.83 -0.32 14.04
CA ASN A 77 -11.75 -1.33 12.98
C ASN A 77 -11.16 -0.83 11.66
N ASN A 78 -10.83 0.46 11.54
CA ASN A 78 -10.25 0.97 10.30
C ASN A 78 -8.86 0.38 10.07
N LEU A 79 -8.70 -0.32 8.94
CA LEU A 79 -7.46 -1.01 8.58
C LEU A 79 -6.25 -0.07 8.47
N THR A 80 -6.44 1.17 8.03
CA THR A 80 -5.37 2.16 7.94
C THR A 80 -4.89 2.58 9.32
N LEU A 81 -5.79 2.78 10.29
CA LEU A 81 -5.40 3.05 11.68
C LEU A 81 -4.71 1.86 12.33
N ILE A 82 -5.20 0.65 12.07
CA ILE A 82 -4.56 -0.58 12.58
C ILE A 82 -3.13 -0.68 12.04
N SER A 83 -2.90 -0.42 10.73
CA SER A 83 -1.54 -0.42 10.17
C SER A 83 -0.68 0.70 10.74
N GLU A 84 -1.24 1.90 10.93
CA GLU A 84 -0.49 3.05 11.44
C GLU A 84 -0.09 2.86 12.92
N ARG A 85 -0.91 2.18 13.72
CA ARG A 85 -0.60 1.82 15.12
C ARG A 85 0.60 0.87 15.25
N ILE A 86 0.91 0.09 14.21
CA ILE A 86 2.07 -0.79 14.21
C ILE A 86 3.36 0.04 14.04
N THR A 87 3.33 1.15 13.31
CA THR A 87 4.52 1.95 12.97
C THR A 87 5.28 2.43 14.22
N PRO A 88 4.67 3.07 15.24
CA PRO A 88 5.37 3.41 16.49
C PRO A 88 6.02 2.20 17.18
N GLN A 89 5.34 1.05 17.19
CA GLN A 89 5.86 -0.17 17.81
C GLN A 89 7.10 -0.71 17.07
N THR A 90 7.22 -0.47 15.76
CA THR A 90 8.44 -0.84 15.01
C THR A 90 9.66 -0.06 15.47
N TRP A 91 9.48 1.18 15.94
CA TRP A 91 10.58 2.00 16.46
C TRP A 91 11.11 1.47 17.79
N ASP A 92 10.28 0.85 18.64
CA ASP A 92 10.75 0.16 19.85
C ASP A 92 11.71 -0.99 19.51
N TYR A 93 11.40 -1.76 18.46
CA TYR A 93 12.29 -2.82 17.98
C TYR A 93 13.59 -2.26 17.37
N SER A 94 13.50 -1.17 16.61
CA SER A 94 14.68 -0.47 16.08
C SER A 94 15.57 0.08 17.20
N MET A 95 14.95 0.62 18.26
CA MET A 95 15.62 1.08 19.46
C MET A 95 16.32 -0.06 20.19
N ALA A 96 15.60 -1.18 20.40
CA ALA A 96 16.15 -2.38 21.02
C ALA A 96 17.34 -2.94 20.22
N ALA A 97 17.23 -3.00 18.89
CA ALA A 97 18.32 -3.42 18.01
C ALA A 97 19.52 -2.48 18.09
N THR A 98 19.30 -1.16 18.13
CA THR A 98 20.40 -0.19 18.26
C THR A 98 21.08 -0.29 19.63
N ARG A 99 20.29 -0.52 20.70
CA ARG A 99 20.82 -0.75 22.05
C ARG A 99 21.57 -2.09 22.15
N ALA A 100 21.19 -3.10 21.37
CA ALA A 100 21.88 -4.38 21.33
C ALA A 100 23.35 -4.25 20.88
N ASN A 101 23.72 -3.19 20.16
CA ASN A 101 25.12 -2.93 19.81
C ASN A 101 26.05 -2.72 21.02
N TYR A 102 25.50 -2.38 22.19
CA TYR A 102 26.25 -2.25 23.45
C TYR A 102 26.36 -3.56 24.24
N LEU A 103 25.65 -4.60 23.81
CA LEU A 103 25.80 -5.95 24.37
C LEU A 103 27.07 -6.60 23.82
N PRO A 104 27.73 -7.46 24.59
CA PRO A 104 28.89 -8.21 24.11
C PRO A 104 28.45 -9.18 23.01
N THR A 105 29.11 -9.11 21.86
CA THR A 105 28.94 -10.07 20.77
C THR A 105 30.03 -11.15 20.87
N LEU A 106 29.60 -12.40 20.95
CA LEU A 106 30.49 -13.56 20.92
C LEU A 106 30.48 -14.13 19.49
N THR A 107 31.64 -14.17 18.86
CA THR A 107 31.83 -14.78 17.55
C THR A 107 32.62 -16.07 17.71
N SER A 108 32.22 -17.11 16.98
CA SER A 108 32.98 -18.34 16.84
C SER A 108 32.92 -18.75 15.38
N THR A 109 34.07 -18.82 14.73
CA THR A 109 34.17 -19.17 13.31
C THR A 109 35.09 -20.37 13.17
N VAL A 110 34.59 -21.36 12.44
CA VAL A 110 35.35 -22.55 12.06
C VAL A 110 35.32 -22.63 10.56
N GLY A 111 36.49 -22.67 9.93
CA GLY A 111 36.63 -22.70 8.48
C GLY A 111 37.71 -23.67 8.04
N SER A 112 37.56 -24.20 6.84
CA SER A 112 38.61 -24.96 6.16
C SER A 112 38.66 -24.49 4.72
N VAL A 113 39.79 -23.96 4.31
CA VAL A 113 40.06 -23.56 2.93
C VAL A 113 41.06 -24.53 2.36
N ASN A 114 40.69 -25.22 1.28
CA ASN A 114 41.61 -26.03 0.51
C ASN A 114 41.88 -25.30 -0.81
N GLN A 115 43.13 -24.91 -1.00
CA GLN A 115 43.59 -24.23 -2.20
C GLN A 115 44.65 -25.09 -2.87
N THR A 116 44.49 -25.31 -4.18
CA THR A 116 45.48 -26.03 -4.97
C THR A 116 46.00 -25.11 -6.06
N ASP A 117 47.26 -24.75 -5.94
CA ASP A 117 47.95 -23.91 -6.90
C ASP A 117 48.88 -24.77 -7.79
N LEU A 118 48.90 -24.44 -9.08
CA LEU A 118 49.85 -24.98 -10.05
C LEU A 118 51.08 -24.06 -10.03
N ASN A 119 52.19 -24.58 -9.53
CA ASN A 119 53.38 -23.76 -9.37
C ASN A 119 54.19 -23.71 -10.67
N THR A 120 54.62 -22.51 -11.03
CA THR A 120 55.48 -22.26 -12.21
C THR A 120 56.97 -22.20 -11.86
N SER A 121 57.33 -22.28 -10.58
CA SER A 121 58.70 -22.20 -10.09
C SER A 121 59.23 -23.54 -9.60
N ALA A 122 60.47 -23.87 -9.95
CA ALA A 122 61.16 -25.08 -9.51
C ALA A 122 61.45 -25.10 -7.99
N PHE A 123 61.39 -23.94 -7.31
CA PHE A 123 61.63 -23.81 -5.87
C PHE A 123 60.35 -23.95 -5.02
N ALA A 124 59.18 -24.10 -5.65
CA ALA A 124 57.90 -24.15 -4.95
C ALA A 124 57.61 -25.50 -4.25
N GLY A 125 58.53 -26.46 -4.34
CA GLY A 125 58.41 -27.76 -3.68
C GLY A 125 57.36 -28.70 -4.29
N GLY A 126 57.06 -28.54 -5.58
CA GLY A 126 56.14 -29.40 -6.34
C GLY A 126 55.46 -28.65 -7.50
N VAL A 127 55.11 -29.36 -8.57
CA VAL A 127 54.38 -28.80 -9.74
C VAL A 127 52.94 -28.44 -9.38
N ARG A 128 52.37 -29.13 -8.40
CA ARG A 128 51.06 -28.85 -7.82
C ARG A 128 51.19 -28.84 -6.31
N THR A 129 50.88 -27.72 -5.67
CA THR A 129 50.87 -27.60 -4.21
C THR A 129 49.45 -27.43 -3.73
N THR A 130 49.02 -28.34 -2.89
CA THR A 130 47.74 -28.25 -2.19
C THR A 130 48.02 -27.75 -0.78
N SER A 131 47.43 -26.61 -0.43
CA SER A 131 47.45 -26.02 0.90
C SER A 131 46.05 -26.15 1.51
N THR A 132 45.98 -26.76 2.69
CA THR A 132 44.75 -26.82 3.49
C THR A 132 44.95 -25.99 4.74
N THR A 133 44.19 -24.91 4.87
CA THR A 133 44.18 -24.03 6.04
C THR A 133 42.88 -24.27 6.80
N GLN A 134 42.99 -24.81 8.01
CA GLN A 134 41.89 -24.90 8.96
C GLN A 134 42.03 -23.77 9.97
N SER A 135 40.98 -22.97 10.11
CA SER A 135 40.95 -21.80 10.99
C SER A 135 39.85 -21.96 12.03
N TRP A 136 40.23 -21.87 13.30
CA TRP A 136 39.33 -21.71 14.43
C TRP A 136 39.56 -20.33 15.03
N SER A 137 38.52 -19.52 15.10
CA SER A 137 38.60 -18.21 15.73
C SER A 137 37.42 -18.01 16.67
N GLY A 138 37.70 -17.35 17.79
CA GLY A 138 36.70 -17.00 18.78
C GLY A 138 36.95 -15.56 19.21
N GLY A 139 35.91 -14.74 19.30
CA GLY A 139 36.06 -13.34 19.63
C GLY A 139 34.95 -12.80 20.50
N ILE A 140 35.28 -11.85 21.37
CA ILE A 140 34.31 -11.06 22.13
C ILE A 140 34.51 -9.61 21.72
N THR A 141 33.46 -8.96 21.22
CA THR A 141 33.49 -7.52 20.92
C THR A 141 32.37 -6.82 21.68
N GLN A 142 32.67 -5.69 22.29
CA GLN A 142 31.67 -4.89 23.00
C GLN A 142 31.91 -3.39 22.79
N GLN A 143 30.86 -2.68 22.38
CA GLN A 143 30.85 -1.23 22.38
C GLN A 143 30.51 -0.71 23.78
N VAL A 144 31.18 0.33 24.24
CA VAL A 144 30.96 0.93 25.55
C VAL A 144 30.01 2.12 25.41
N TRP A 145 28.89 2.08 26.14
CA TRP A 145 27.90 3.15 26.09
C TRP A 145 28.45 4.51 26.55
N ARG A 146 29.35 4.51 27.55
CA ARG A 146 30.04 5.71 28.02
C ARG A 146 31.31 5.94 27.22
N GLY A 147 31.43 7.12 26.63
CA GLY A 147 32.67 7.58 26.02
C GLY A 147 32.95 7.05 24.61
N GLY A 148 32.05 6.25 24.01
CA GLY A 148 32.13 5.81 22.61
C GLY A 148 33.32 4.89 22.30
N GLY A 149 33.89 4.26 23.31
CA GLY A 149 34.99 3.31 23.15
C GLY A 149 34.48 1.90 22.83
N ASN A 150 35.40 1.00 22.47
CA ASN A 150 35.12 -0.42 22.32
C ASN A 150 36.25 -1.29 22.85
N TYR A 151 35.88 -2.51 23.20
CA TYR A 151 36.77 -3.59 23.58
C TYR A 151 36.60 -4.75 22.61
N ASN A 152 37.70 -5.27 22.10
CA ASN A 152 37.75 -6.48 21.29
C ASN A 152 38.80 -7.42 21.87
N LEU A 153 38.43 -8.68 22.03
CA LEU A 153 39.33 -9.78 22.34
C LEU A 153 39.13 -10.85 21.28
N GLN A 154 40.20 -11.18 20.57
CA GLN A 154 40.17 -12.15 19.49
C GLN A 154 41.21 -13.24 19.74
N TRP A 155 40.76 -14.47 19.69
CA TRP A 155 41.59 -15.66 19.62
C TRP A 155 41.53 -16.24 18.21
N THR A 156 42.69 -16.61 17.68
CA THR A 156 42.82 -17.30 16.40
C THR A 156 43.74 -18.51 16.55
N ASN A 157 43.38 -19.59 15.87
CA ASN A 157 44.19 -20.79 15.73
C ASN A 157 44.09 -21.26 14.28
N ASN A 158 45.22 -21.25 13.57
CA ASN A 158 45.33 -21.69 12.19
C ASN A 158 46.19 -22.94 12.14
N ARG A 159 45.67 -23.99 11.52
CA ARG A 159 46.39 -25.20 11.19
C ARG A 159 46.60 -25.24 9.68
N ASN A 160 47.85 -25.10 9.27
CA ASN A 160 48.25 -25.07 7.87
C ASN A 160 48.92 -26.38 7.51
N GLU A 161 48.28 -27.13 6.62
CA GLU A 161 48.85 -28.29 5.93
C GLU A 161 49.25 -27.88 4.51
N THR A 162 50.40 -28.33 4.06
CA THR A 162 50.84 -28.10 2.68
C THR A 162 51.49 -29.33 2.10
N SER A 163 51.21 -29.64 0.84
CA SER A 163 51.87 -30.74 0.12
C SER A 163 53.23 -30.36 -0.49
N SER A 164 53.73 -29.14 -0.22
CA SER A 164 55.03 -28.67 -0.73
C SER A 164 56.19 -29.38 -0.03
N THR A 165 57.13 -29.92 -0.81
CA THR A 165 58.36 -30.55 -0.31
C THR A 165 59.37 -29.55 0.26
N ASN A 166 59.15 -28.24 0.05
CA ASN A 166 60.01 -27.16 0.57
C ASN A 166 59.49 -26.58 1.91
N SER A 167 58.45 -27.19 2.50
CA SER A 167 57.93 -26.77 3.81
C SER A 167 58.68 -27.46 4.94
N THR A 168 59.25 -26.67 5.87
CA THR A 168 59.96 -27.18 7.04
C THR A 168 59.03 -27.59 8.18
N CYS A 169 57.76 -27.16 8.16
CA CYS A 169 56.76 -27.47 9.18
C CYS A 169 55.42 -27.80 8.54
N ASN A 170 54.99 -29.05 8.67
CA ASN A 170 53.74 -29.55 8.10
C ASN A 170 53.19 -30.74 8.93
N PRO A 171 52.00 -30.63 9.55
CA PRO A 171 51.18 -29.42 9.71
C PRO A 171 51.84 -28.39 10.63
N CYS A 172 51.67 -27.10 10.32
CA CYS A 172 52.07 -26.00 11.20
C CYS A 172 50.85 -25.43 11.92
N PHE A 173 51.00 -25.11 13.21
CA PHE A 173 49.97 -24.45 14.02
C PHE A 173 50.42 -23.05 14.39
N SER A 174 49.54 -22.07 14.17
CA SER A 174 49.73 -20.68 14.59
C SER A 174 48.55 -20.27 15.46
N SER A 175 48.80 -20.00 16.74
CA SER A 175 47.78 -19.50 17.66
C SER A 175 48.15 -18.12 18.16
N GLY A 176 47.18 -17.21 18.18
CA GLY A 176 47.33 -15.86 18.69
C GLY A 176 46.15 -15.45 19.55
N LEU A 177 46.43 -14.67 20.59
CA LEU A 177 45.43 -13.95 21.38
C LEU A 177 45.74 -12.45 21.25
N GLN A 178 44.75 -11.69 20.79
CA GLN A 178 44.86 -10.24 20.60
C GLN A 178 43.74 -9.54 21.37
N GLY A 179 44.12 -8.55 22.19
CA GLY A 179 43.17 -7.63 22.81
C GLY A 179 43.38 -6.22 22.25
N GLN A 180 42.29 -5.53 21.91
CA GLN A 180 42.29 -4.14 21.47
C GLN A 180 41.27 -3.34 22.27
N ILE A 181 41.71 -2.18 22.79
CA ILE A 181 40.84 -1.20 23.43
C ILE A 181 40.96 0.09 22.63
N THR A 182 39.84 0.61 22.15
CA THR A 182 39.79 1.88 21.41
C THR A 182 38.99 2.89 22.22
N GLN A 183 39.59 4.03 22.56
CA GLN A 183 38.92 5.12 23.26
C GLN A 183 39.07 6.44 22.50
N PRO A 184 37.99 7.01 21.96
CA PRO A 184 38.05 8.33 21.34
C PRO A 184 38.24 9.43 22.39
N LEU A 185 39.21 10.33 22.16
CA LEU A 185 39.54 11.41 23.10
C LEU A 185 38.71 12.69 22.87
N LEU A 186 38.37 13.01 21.62
CA LEU A 186 37.70 14.25 21.22
C LEU A 186 36.38 13.96 20.46
N ARG A 187 36.48 13.62 19.17
CA ARG A 187 35.36 13.24 18.32
C ARG A 187 34.82 11.86 18.76
N ASN A 188 33.50 11.69 18.86
CA ASN A 188 32.80 10.48 19.33
C ASN A 188 32.79 10.22 20.85
N ARG A 189 33.47 11.04 21.67
CA ARG A 189 33.42 10.90 23.14
C ARG A 189 32.04 11.29 23.71
N LYS A 190 31.50 12.45 23.30
CA LYS A 190 30.21 12.96 23.75
C LYS A 190 29.02 12.27 23.08
N ILE A 191 29.02 12.20 21.74
CA ILE A 191 28.00 11.52 20.92
C ILE A 191 28.77 10.74 19.87
N ASP A 192 28.64 9.41 19.89
CA ASP A 192 29.13 8.50 18.85
C ASP A 192 27.99 8.24 17.85
N ASN A 193 28.31 7.55 16.75
CA ASN A 193 27.32 7.23 15.73
C ASN A 193 26.13 6.44 16.30
N ILE A 194 26.38 5.50 17.22
CA ILE A 194 25.32 4.66 17.79
C ILE A 194 24.40 5.48 18.72
N ARG A 195 24.93 6.37 19.58
CA ARG A 195 24.08 7.28 20.37
C ARG A 195 23.34 8.29 19.51
N ALA A 196 23.96 8.80 18.44
CA ALA A 196 23.26 9.66 17.48
C ALA A 196 22.07 8.92 16.87
N THR A 197 22.25 7.67 16.42
CA THR A 197 21.16 6.83 15.91
C THR A 197 20.07 6.59 16.95
N ILE A 198 20.41 6.38 18.23
CA ILE A 198 19.42 6.27 19.31
C ILE A 198 18.59 7.56 19.41
N LEU A 199 19.22 8.72 19.50
CA LEU A 199 18.51 9.99 19.58
C LEU A 199 17.61 10.24 18.36
N THR A 200 18.12 9.94 17.16
CA THR A 200 17.33 10.03 15.92
C THR A 200 16.14 9.07 15.95
N ASN A 201 16.32 7.84 16.44
CA ASN A 201 15.24 6.87 16.55
C ASN A 201 14.18 7.29 17.59
N GLU A 202 14.57 7.92 18.70
CA GLU A 202 13.63 8.51 19.67
C GLU A 202 12.80 9.63 19.02
N ILE A 203 13.44 10.53 18.27
CA ILE A 203 12.73 11.58 17.53
C ILE A 203 11.79 10.99 16.48
N ASN A 204 12.22 9.95 15.76
CA ASN A 204 11.39 9.29 14.75
C ASN A 204 10.19 8.55 15.38
N GLN A 205 10.35 7.97 16.57
CA GLN A 205 9.26 7.40 17.33
C GLN A 205 8.21 8.47 17.69
N ASP A 206 8.65 9.61 18.24
CA ASP A 206 7.77 10.74 18.53
C ASP A 206 7.01 11.21 17.27
N ILE A 207 7.71 11.33 16.14
CA ILE A 207 7.09 11.71 14.86
C ILE A 207 6.05 10.69 14.41
N ALA A 208 6.35 9.39 14.55
CA ALA A 208 5.40 8.33 14.21
C ALA A 208 4.12 8.40 15.08
N GLU A 209 4.25 8.70 16.38
CA GLU A 209 3.10 8.90 17.26
C GLU A 209 2.25 10.13 16.88
N ILE A 210 2.90 11.22 16.48
CA ILE A 210 2.22 12.42 16.00
C ILE A 210 1.50 12.13 14.66
N ASN A 211 2.12 11.36 13.77
CA ASN A 211 1.51 10.96 12.49
C ASN A 211 0.31 10.02 12.70
N LEU A 212 0.37 9.11 13.67
CA LEU A 212 -0.77 8.30 14.08
C LEU A 212 -1.93 9.20 14.53
N SER A 213 -1.65 10.16 15.40
CA SER A 213 -2.66 11.14 15.86
C SER A 213 -3.26 11.95 14.69
N ALA A 214 -2.43 12.33 13.71
CA ALA A 214 -2.87 13.04 12.51
C ALA A 214 -3.81 12.16 11.64
N SER A 215 -3.45 10.89 11.47
CA SER A 215 -4.24 9.91 10.74
C SER A 215 -5.59 9.64 11.42
N GLU A 216 -5.61 9.56 12.77
CA GLU A 216 -6.86 9.44 13.54
C GLU A 216 -7.79 10.62 13.29
N VAL A 217 -7.30 11.86 13.40
CA VAL A 217 -8.11 13.06 13.12
C VAL A 217 -8.62 13.09 11.68
N SER A 218 -7.75 12.73 10.71
CA SER A 218 -8.11 12.67 9.29
C SER A 218 -9.21 11.64 9.02
N ILE A 219 -9.10 10.45 9.60
CA ILE A 219 -10.07 9.37 9.41
C ILE A 219 -11.39 9.70 10.08
N VAL A 220 -11.38 10.29 11.28
CA VAL A 220 -12.60 10.80 11.93
C VAL A 220 -13.31 11.82 11.05
N ALA A 221 -12.57 12.76 10.45
CA ALA A 221 -13.15 13.75 9.53
C ALA A 221 -13.71 13.11 8.25
N GLN A 222 -12.99 12.15 7.66
CA GLN A 222 -13.44 11.42 6.47
C GLN A 222 -14.72 10.61 6.75
N VAL A 223 -14.80 9.94 7.90
CA VAL A 223 -15.98 9.17 8.31
C VAL A 223 -17.18 10.08 8.50
N ARG A 224 -17.00 11.23 9.18
CA ARG A 224 -18.07 12.22 9.35
C ARG A 224 -18.59 12.72 8.01
N ASN A 225 -17.70 13.11 7.10
CA ASN A 225 -18.10 13.57 5.77
C ASN A 225 -18.83 12.46 5.00
N ALA A 226 -18.29 11.24 4.97
CA ALA A 226 -18.93 10.10 4.31
C ALA A 226 -20.30 9.76 4.92
N TYR A 227 -20.46 9.89 6.24
CA TYR A 227 -21.73 9.69 6.92
C TYR A 227 -22.78 10.73 6.48
N TRP A 228 -22.41 12.02 6.49
CA TRP A 228 -23.33 13.09 6.07
C TRP A 228 -23.62 13.07 4.56
N GLU A 229 -22.68 12.64 3.73
CA GLU A 229 -22.92 12.38 2.29
C GLU A 229 -23.89 11.21 2.06
N LEU A 230 -23.87 10.19 2.94
CA LEU A 230 -24.84 9.10 2.91
C LEU A 230 -26.24 9.59 3.31
N VAL A 231 -26.33 10.40 4.38
CA VAL A 231 -27.59 11.03 4.81
C VAL A 231 -28.17 11.87 3.68
N TYR A 232 -27.34 12.71 3.04
CA TYR A 232 -27.74 13.56 1.92
C TYR A 232 -28.22 12.74 0.72
N ALA A 233 -27.47 11.73 0.29
CA ALA A 233 -27.86 10.88 -0.84
C ALA A 233 -29.17 10.12 -0.58
N ARG A 234 -29.44 9.74 0.67
CA ARG A 234 -30.70 9.09 1.04
C ARG A 234 -31.89 10.04 0.90
N GLN A 235 -31.74 11.28 1.36
CA GLN A 235 -32.78 12.31 1.20
C GLN A 235 -33.01 12.65 -0.28
N ALA A 236 -31.95 12.67 -1.09
CA ALA A 236 -32.06 12.89 -2.54
C ALA A 236 -32.83 11.75 -3.25
N VAL A 237 -32.67 10.49 -2.81
CA VAL A 237 -33.48 9.38 -3.33
C VAL A 237 -34.95 9.55 -2.94
N GLU A 238 -35.24 9.89 -1.68
CA GLU A 238 -36.62 10.13 -1.22
C GLU A 238 -37.29 11.29 -2.00
N GLU A 239 -36.56 12.35 -2.30
CA GLU A 239 -37.04 13.46 -3.14
C GLU A 239 -37.29 13.01 -4.59
N ALA A 240 -36.37 12.25 -5.18
CA ALA A 240 -36.52 11.73 -6.53
C ALA A 240 -37.71 10.76 -6.66
N GLU A 241 -37.97 9.93 -5.63
CA GLU A 241 -39.14 9.06 -5.56
C GLU A 241 -40.44 9.86 -5.54
N ARG A 242 -40.53 10.89 -4.68
CA ARG A 242 -41.68 11.81 -4.63
C ARG A 242 -41.88 12.55 -5.96
N SER A 243 -40.80 12.98 -6.59
CA SER A 243 -40.85 13.65 -7.90
C SER A 243 -41.33 12.71 -9.01
N LEU A 244 -40.94 11.43 -8.99
CA LEU A 244 -41.43 10.42 -9.92
C LEU A 244 -42.91 10.13 -9.68
N GLU A 245 -43.34 9.97 -8.43
CA GLU A 245 -44.74 9.75 -8.07
C GLU A 245 -45.63 10.89 -8.60
N LEU A 246 -45.18 12.14 -8.44
CA LEU A 246 -45.90 13.31 -8.97
C LEU A 246 -45.97 13.29 -10.50
N ALA A 247 -44.88 12.95 -11.19
CA ALA A 247 -44.86 12.85 -12.65
C ALA A 247 -45.77 11.73 -13.17
N THR A 248 -45.78 10.57 -12.52
CA THR A 248 -46.68 9.45 -12.85
C THR A 248 -48.15 9.84 -12.63
N LYS A 249 -48.48 10.58 -11.56
CA LYS A 249 -49.83 11.13 -11.36
C LYS A 249 -50.22 12.08 -12.48
N LEU A 250 -49.32 12.98 -12.90
CA LEU A 250 -49.57 13.92 -14.00
C LEU A 250 -49.84 13.19 -15.33
N VAL A 251 -49.10 12.11 -15.63
CA VAL A 251 -49.38 11.26 -16.81
C VAL A 251 -50.77 10.64 -16.73
N GLY A 252 -51.17 10.15 -15.56
CA GLY A 252 -52.52 9.63 -15.31
C GLY A 252 -53.61 10.66 -15.57
N ASP A 253 -53.48 11.85 -14.98
CA ASP A 253 -54.44 12.96 -15.12
C ASP A 253 -54.55 13.43 -16.58
N ASN A 254 -53.42 13.56 -17.30
CA ASN A 254 -53.41 13.97 -18.70
C ASN A 254 -54.07 12.92 -19.61
N ARG A 255 -53.85 11.62 -19.34
CA ARG A 255 -54.54 10.54 -20.08
C ARG A 255 -56.05 10.64 -19.92
N SER A 256 -56.54 10.80 -18.68
CA SER A 256 -57.97 10.97 -18.43
C SER A 256 -58.55 12.21 -19.11
N ARG A 257 -57.81 13.33 -19.16
CA ARG A 257 -58.23 14.57 -19.84
C ARG A 257 -58.31 14.43 -21.37
N VAL A 258 -57.44 13.63 -21.97
CA VAL A 258 -57.48 13.31 -23.41
C VAL A 258 -58.66 12.40 -23.73
N GLU A 259 -58.96 11.41 -22.88
CA GLU A 259 -60.11 10.51 -23.06
C GLU A 259 -61.46 11.25 -23.08
N ILE A 260 -61.58 12.34 -22.32
CA ILE A 260 -62.76 13.23 -22.30
C ILE A 260 -62.67 14.39 -23.32
N GLY A 261 -61.63 14.42 -24.17
CA GLY A 261 -61.47 15.39 -25.27
C GLY A 261 -61.07 16.81 -24.84
N THR A 262 -60.58 17.00 -23.62
CA THR A 262 -60.24 18.35 -23.07
C THR A 262 -58.77 18.73 -23.19
N MET A 263 -57.92 17.84 -23.70
CA MET A 263 -56.46 18.02 -23.84
C MET A 263 -55.96 17.35 -25.13
N ALA A 264 -54.81 17.78 -25.66
CA ALA A 264 -54.25 17.20 -26.88
C ALA A 264 -53.43 15.93 -26.58
N PRO A 265 -53.46 14.89 -27.45
CA PRO A 265 -52.66 13.67 -27.25
C PRO A 265 -51.15 13.90 -27.12
N ILE A 266 -50.64 14.98 -27.73
CA ILE A 266 -49.22 15.35 -27.63
C ILE A 266 -48.80 15.70 -26.19
N ASP A 267 -49.71 16.21 -25.37
CA ASP A 267 -49.44 16.60 -23.98
C ASP A 267 -49.21 15.37 -23.09
N VAL A 268 -49.82 14.22 -23.42
CA VAL A 268 -49.57 12.93 -22.75
C VAL A 268 -48.17 12.44 -23.07
N VAL A 269 -47.74 12.52 -24.33
CA VAL A 269 -46.39 12.10 -24.75
C VAL A 269 -45.32 12.98 -24.10
N GLN A 270 -45.56 14.29 -23.98
CA GLN A 270 -44.67 15.19 -23.24
C GLN A 270 -44.59 14.83 -21.75
N ALA A 271 -45.73 14.54 -21.10
CA ALA A 271 -45.74 14.10 -19.70
C ALA A 271 -45.03 12.75 -19.51
N GLN A 272 -45.15 11.81 -20.46
CA GLN A 272 -44.42 10.54 -20.43
C GLN A 272 -42.90 10.73 -20.58
N ALA A 273 -42.48 11.69 -21.41
CA ALA A 273 -41.07 12.04 -21.52
C ALA A 273 -40.52 12.61 -20.20
N GLU A 274 -41.31 13.45 -19.51
CA GLU A 274 -40.95 13.96 -18.19
C GLU A 274 -40.89 12.85 -17.13
N GLU A 275 -41.87 11.93 -17.11
CA GLU A 275 -41.84 10.75 -16.22
C GLU A 275 -40.58 9.89 -16.47
N ALA A 276 -40.23 9.64 -17.74
CA ALA A 276 -39.02 8.90 -18.08
C ALA A 276 -37.75 9.62 -17.59
N ASN A 277 -37.69 10.96 -17.69
CA ASN A 277 -36.60 11.76 -17.14
C ASN A 277 -36.51 11.63 -15.61
N ARG A 278 -37.64 11.69 -14.89
CA ARG A 278 -37.68 11.49 -13.42
C ARG A 278 -37.25 10.09 -13.03
N ARG A 279 -37.64 9.08 -13.80
CA ARG A 279 -37.18 7.70 -13.57
C ARG A 279 -35.67 7.57 -13.74
N GLN A 280 -35.09 8.22 -14.74
CA GLN A 280 -33.63 8.25 -14.92
C GLN A 280 -32.94 8.94 -13.73
N GLN A 281 -33.47 10.09 -13.28
CA GLN A 281 -32.96 10.80 -12.10
C GLN A 281 -32.99 9.95 -10.83
N LEU A 282 -34.08 9.19 -10.61
CA LEU A 282 -34.18 8.25 -9.49
C LEU A 282 -33.09 7.17 -9.56
N VAL A 283 -32.87 6.56 -10.73
CA VAL A 283 -31.82 5.54 -10.91
C VAL A 283 -30.44 6.11 -10.63
N THR A 284 -30.16 7.35 -11.07
CA THR A 284 -28.90 8.04 -10.77
C THR A 284 -28.76 8.31 -9.27
N ALA A 285 -29.80 8.80 -8.59
CA ALA A 285 -29.79 9.04 -7.15
C ALA A 285 -29.54 7.74 -6.36
N GLN A 286 -30.18 6.63 -6.76
CA GLN A 286 -29.97 5.32 -6.15
C GLN A 286 -28.54 4.80 -6.35
N ALA A 287 -27.94 5.04 -7.52
CA ALA A 287 -26.53 4.69 -7.76
C ALA A 287 -25.59 5.51 -6.86
N THR A 288 -25.83 6.82 -6.71
CA THR A 288 -25.07 7.68 -5.79
C THR A 288 -25.20 7.22 -4.34
N LEU A 289 -26.40 6.86 -3.89
CA LEU A 289 -26.63 6.31 -2.56
C LEU A 289 -25.77 5.07 -2.31
N ARG A 290 -25.76 4.11 -3.24
CA ARG A 290 -24.95 2.88 -3.13
C ARG A 290 -23.45 3.19 -3.11
N ASN A 291 -23.00 4.15 -3.90
CA ASN A 291 -21.59 4.56 -3.91
C ASN A 291 -21.18 5.20 -2.59
N ASN A 292 -22.01 6.08 -2.03
CA ASN A 292 -21.76 6.73 -0.73
C ASN A 292 -21.81 5.71 0.41
N GLU A 293 -22.72 4.74 0.36
CA GLU A 293 -22.77 3.64 1.32
C GLU A 293 -21.48 2.80 1.28
N LEU A 294 -20.98 2.48 0.07
CA LEU A 294 -19.72 1.77 -0.09
C LEU A 294 -18.52 2.60 0.40
N ALA A 295 -18.52 3.92 0.15
CA ALA A 295 -17.48 4.82 0.63
C ALA A 295 -17.41 4.84 2.17
N LEU A 296 -18.56 4.90 2.85
CA LEU A 296 -18.61 4.79 4.31
C LEU A 296 -18.17 3.41 4.79
N LYS A 297 -18.65 2.33 4.17
CA LYS A 297 -18.27 0.95 4.51
C LYS A 297 -16.76 0.72 4.48
N ARG A 298 -16.06 1.27 3.48
CA ARG A 298 -14.60 1.19 3.39
C ARG A 298 -13.86 1.78 4.59
N LEU A 299 -14.47 2.73 5.29
CA LEU A 299 -13.86 3.40 6.45
C LEU A 299 -14.19 2.70 7.78
N ILE A 300 -15.37 2.06 7.89
CA ILE A 300 -15.88 1.50 9.15
C ILE A 300 -15.81 -0.03 9.26
N VAL A 301 -15.61 -0.73 8.13
CA VAL A 301 -15.59 -2.21 8.08
C VAL A 301 -14.16 -2.71 8.15
N GLY A 302 -13.87 -3.58 9.12
CA GLY A 302 -12.54 -4.15 9.33
C GLY A 302 -12.21 -5.35 8.44
N GLY A 303 -13.18 -5.96 7.77
CA GLY A 303 -12.96 -7.11 6.90
C GLY A 303 -14.25 -7.73 6.35
N THR A 304 -14.11 -8.82 5.59
CA THR A 304 -15.24 -9.52 4.95
C THR A 304 -16.13 -10.31 5.91
N GLU A 305 -15.63 -10.58 7.11
CA GLU A 305 -16.33 -11.30 8.19
C GLU A 305 -17.26 -10.39 9.02
N ASP A 306 -17.17 -9.07 8.82
CA ASP A 306 -17.96 -8.09 9.54
C ASP A 306 -19.43 -8.13 9.09
N GLU A 307 -20.37 -8.06 10.03
CA GLU A 307 -21.81 -8.02 9.75
C GLU A 307 -22.19 -6.85 8.82
N LEU A 308 -21.51 -5.70 8.95
CA LEU A 308 -21.75 -4.53 8.10
C LEU A 308 -21.24 -4.69 6.65
N TRP A 309 -20.43 -5.70 6.36
CA TRP A 309 -20.01 -6.01 4.99
C TRP A 309 -21.20 -6.35 4.09
N ARG A 310 -22.19 -7.07 4.64
CA ARG A 310 -23.38 -7.52 3.90
C ARG A 310 -24.65 -6.75 4.26
N ALA A 311 -24.67 -6.05 5.40
CA ALA A 311 -25.81 -5.24 5.85
C ALA A 311 -26.03 -4.00 4.98
N THR A 312 -27.26 -3.48 4.94
CA THR A 312 -27.54 -2.14 4.39
C THR A 312 -27.54 -1.11 5.51
N ILE A 313 -26.81 -0.01 5.33
CA ILE A 313 -26.70 1.03 6.37
C ILE A 313 -27.87 2.01 6.26
N ASN A 314 -28.56 2.22 7.39
CA ASN A 314 -29.59 3.24 7.53
C ASN A 314 -29.11 4.35 8.49
N PRO A 315 -28.74 5.54 7.99
CA PRO A 315 -28.37 6.65 8.85
C PRO A 315 -29.61 7.21 9.55
N VAL A 316 -29.56 7.32 10.89
CA VAL A 316 -30.70 7.78 11.70
C VAL A 316 -30.65 9.27 12.08
N ASP A 317 -29.47 9.89 11.98
CA ASP A 317 -29.28 11.25 12.43
C ASP A 317 -29.86 12.29 11.47
N ARG A 318 -30.30 13.41 12.03
CA ARG A 318 -30.81 14.56 11.29
C ARG A 318 -29.92 15.77 11.52
N PRO A 319 -29.60 16.56 10.49
CA PRO A 319 -28.76 17.74 10.64
C PRO A 319 -29.47 18.75 11.57
N THR A 320 -28.82 19.09 12.68
CA THR A 320 -29.30 20.13 13.60
C THR A 320 -28.41 21.36 13.44
N VAL A 321 -28.95 22.43 12.85
CA VAL A 321 -28.20 23.69 12.71
C VAL A 321 -28.23 24.41 14.05
N THR A 322 -27.14 24.31 14.81
CA THR A 322 -26.93 25.07 16.04
C THR A 322 -25.86 26.13 15.81
N ALA A 323 -26.22 27.40 15.95
CA ALA A 323 -25.26 28.50 15.88
C ALA A 323 -24.41 28.51 17.15
N GLN A 324 -23.15 28.08 17.05
CA GLN A 324 -22.20 28.19 18.15
C GLN A 324 -21.49 29.54 18.08
N PRO A 325 -21.36 30.29 19.20
CA PRO A 325 -20.52 31.49 19.23
C PRO A 325 -19.06 31.08 18.99
N LEU A 326 -18.47 31.54 17.90
CA LEU A 326 -17.08 31.23 17.54
C LEU A 326 -16.15 32.32 18.09
N ASP A 327 -15.33 31.96 19.07
CA ASP A 327 -14.16 32.77 19.45
C ASP A 327 -13.00 32.46 18.49
N LEU A 328 -12.79 33.38 17.54
CA LEU A 328 -11.75 33.25 16.52
C LEU A 328 -10.34 33.22 17.12
N GLU A 329 -10.07 34.01 18.15
CA GLU A 329 -8.73 34.09 18.74
C GLU A 329 -8.38 32.78 19.46
N GLN A 330 -9.31 32.26 20.25
CA GLN A 330 -9.16 30.97 20.91
C GLN A 330 -9.02 29.84 19.87
N ALA A 331 -9.80 29.86 18.79
CA ALA A 331 -9.71 28.86 17.73
C ALA A 331 -8.35 28.85 17.04
N VAL A 332 -7.79 30.03 16.70
CA VAL A 332 -6.45 30.16 16.09
C VAL A 332 -5.37 29.65 17.03
N LYS A 333 -5.44 30.03 18.32
CA LYS A 333 -4.47 29.57 19.33
C LYS A 333 -4.49 28.05 19.48
N VAL A 334 -5.68 27.44 19.55
CA VAL A 334 -5.83 25.99 19.62
C VAL A 334 -5.29 25.33 18.34
N ALA A 335 -5.65 25.84 17.16
CA ALA A 335 -5.18 25.32 15.89
C ALA A 335 -3.65 25.32 15.79
N LEU A 336 -2.98 26.42 16.11
CA LEU A 336 -1.51 26.50 16.07
C LEU A 336 -0.83 25.57 17.09
N SER A 337 -1.47 25.29 18.22
CA SER A 337 -0.91 24.40 19.25
C SER A 337 -1.13 22.91 18.99
N LYS A 338 -2.25 22.53 18.34
CA LYS A 338 -2.66 21.13 18.15
C LYS A 338 -2.41 20.59 16.74
N ARG A 339 -2.07 21.45 15.79
CA ARG A 339 -1.75 21.05 14.41
C ARG A 339 -0.53 20.14 14.37
N THR A 340 -0.77 18.87 14.02
CA THR A 340 0.24 17.82 14.00
C THR A 340 1.39 18.13 13.05
N ASP A 341 1.15 18.78 11.92
CA ASP A 341 2.17 19.20 10.94
C ASP A 341 3.18 20.21 11.51
N LEU A 342 2.71 21.16 12.32
CA LEU A 342 3.57 22.12 13.03
C LEU A 342 4.37 21.44 14.14
N VAL A 343 3.78 20.46 14.82
CA VAL A 343 4.46 19.69 15.86
C VAL A 343 5.56 18.81 15.25
N VAL A 344 5.31 18.14 14.13
CA VAL A 344 6.33 17.38 13.39
C VAL A 344 7.46 18.27 12.92
N THR A 345 7.14 19.45 12.36
CA THR A 345 8.18 20.39 11.87
C THR A 345 9.06 20.93 13.00
N ARG A 346 8.53 21.06 14.23
CA ARG A 346 9.31 21.46 15.40
C ARG A 346 10.24 20.35 15.92
N LYS A 347 9.95 19.08 15.59
CA LYS A 347 10.75 17.91 15.97
C LYS A 347 11.89 17.61 14.99
N ASN A 348 11.71 17.96 13.72
CA ASN A 348 12.75 17.92 12.69
C ASN A 348 13.82 19.00 12.88
#